data_AF-A0A820LPZ7-F1
#
_entry.id   AF-A0A820LPZ7-F1
#
_cell.length_a   1.000
_cell.length_b   1.000
_cell.length_c   1.000
_cell.angle_alpha   90.00
_cell.angle_beta   90.00
_cell.angle_gamma   90.00
#
_symmetry.space_group_name_H-M   'P 1'
#
loop_
_entity.id
_entity.type
_entity.pdbx_description
1 polymer ?
#
loop_
_entity_poly.entity_id
_entity_poly.type
_entity_poly.pdbx_seq_one_letter_code
_entity_poly.pdbx_strand_id
1 'polypeptide(L)'
;MSDEIEVNATRKYKLDYIVTEGKQPPPEIHGDVFDRQRVMKNFDQHSVEQQHVFVLGVGGIGSSIAMSLVRMGVDTIYLLDRDFVDASNLNRQILFSLLDVGKSKVEVAAQHLKSIHNLRTNIYDYRMDAVINWSCVVEIAKKCTVIFNNIDYGAVFDYAVNSLCKSLG
;
A
#
# COMPACT_ATOMS: atom_id res chain seq x y z
N MET A 1 -18.72 3.19 46.77
CA MET A 1 -18.09 1.86 46.55
C MET A 1 -18.92 1.17 45.49
N SER A 2 -18.51 1.06 44.24
CA SER A 2 -17.24 1.36 43.57
C SER A 2 -17.57 1.58 42.10
N ASP A 3 -16.86 2.52 41.49
CA ASP A 3 -17.03 3.01 40.13
C ASP A 3 -16.89 1.89 39.08
N GLU A 4 -17.88 1.75 38.19
CA GLU A 4 -17.67 1.09 36.90
C GLU A 4 -17.17 2.13 35.90
N ILE A 5 -15.90 1.96 35.52
CA ILE A 5 -15.22 2.77 34.51
C ILE A 5 -15.80 2.39 33.15
N GLU A 6 -16.58 3.29 32.57
CA GLU A 6 -17.01 3.18 31.17
C GLU A 6 -15.84 3.51 30.26
N VAL A 7 -15.22 2.48 29.67
CA VAL A 7 -14.12 2.63 28.71
C VAL A 7 -14.70 3.11 27.37
N ASN A 8 -14.75 4.42 27.20
CA ASN A 8 -15.04 5.07 25.91
C ASN A 8 -13.87 4.87 24.94
N ALA A 9 -13.89 3.78 24.16
CA ALA A 9 -12.97 3.51 23.07
C ALA A 9 -13.67 3.62 21.71
N THR A 10 -14.26 4.77 21.39
CA THR A 10 -14.68 5.12 20.02
C THR A 10 -13.86 6.31 19.50
N ARG A 11 -12.56 6.08 19.28
CA ARG A 11 -11.78 6.97 18.39
C ARG A 11 -12.15 6.69 16.94
N LYS A 12 -13.22 7.36 16.52
CA LYS A 12 -13.39 8.13 15.27
C LYS A 12 -12.26 7.98 14.21
N TYR A 13 -12.11 6.82 13.60
CA TYR A 13 -11.62 6.72 12.21
C TYR A 13 -12.85 6.64 11.33
N LYS A 14 -13.47 7.80 11.08
CA LYS A 14 -14.57 7.90 10.14
C LYS A 14 -13.95 7.98 8.74
N LEU A 15 -13.50 6.83 8.25
CA LEU A 15 -13.33 6.67 6.81
C LEU A 15 -14.75 6.74 6.24
N ASP A 16 -15.16 7.91 5.75
CA ASP A 16 -16.43 8.12 5.05
C ASP A 16 -16.37 7.43 3.65
N TYR A 17 -15.95 6.16 3.59
CA TYR A 17 -16.27 5.32 2.45
C TYR A 17 -17.75 4.94 2.60
N ILE A 18 -18.60 5.69 1.92
CA ILE A 18 -19.99 5.28 1.72
C ILE A 18 -19.93 4.04 0.82
N VAL A 19 -19.77 2.85 1.42
CA VAL A 19 -20.32 1.65 0.79
C VAL A 19 -21.81 1.89 0.80
N THR A 20 -22.35 2.39 -0.31
CA THR A 20 -23.80 2.54 -0.46
C THR A 20 -24.38 1.14 -0.41
N GLU A 21 -24.79 0.68 0.78
CA GLU A 21 -25.51 -0.57 0.94
C GLU A 21 -26.65 -0.60 -0.08
N GLY A 22 -26.63 -1.61 -0.95
CA GLY A 22 -27.71 -1.81 -1.92
C GLY A 22 -27.52 -1.18 -3.31
N LYS A 23 -26.38 -0.55 -3.65
CA LYS A 23 -26.09 -0.32 -5.08
C LYS A 23 -25.87 -1.67 -5.77
N GLN A 24 -26.69 -1.93 -6.79
CA GLN A 24 -26.43 -3.03 -7.71
C GLN A 24 -25.06 -2.82 -8.36
N PRO A 25 -24.24 -3.86 -8.51
CA PRO A 25 -23.02 -3.76 -9.28
C PRO A 25 -23.32 -3.27 -10.70
N PRO A 26 -22.41 -2.52 -11.33
CA PRO A 26 -22.54 -2.20 -12.74
C PRO A 26 -22.61 -3.50 -13.57
N PRO A 27 -23.20 -3.46 -14.77
CA PRO A 27 -23.21 -4.61 -15.67
C PRO A 27 -21.79 -5.00 -16.09
N GLU A 28 -21.61 -6.27 -16.43
CA GLU A 28 -20.34 -6.78 -16.97
C GLU A 28 -19.93 -6.01 -18.25
N ILE A 29 -18.65 -5.67 -18.33
CA ILE A 29 -18.02 -5.04 -19.49
C ILE A 29 -17.06 -6.05 -20.10
N HIS A 30 -17.49 -6.72 -21.17
CA HIS A 30 -16.67 -7.73 -21.83
C HIS A 30 -15.32 -7.15 -22.27
N GLY A 31 -14.23 -7.74 -21.78
CA GLY A 31 -12.85 -7.33 -22.10
C GLY A 31 -12.21 -6.38 -21.09
N ASP A 32 -12.95 -5.90 -20.08
CA ASP A 32 -12.35 -5.23 -18.92
C ASP A 32 -11.61 -6.28 -18.07
N VAL A 33 -10.31 -6.06 -17.82
CA VAL A 33 -9.47 -6.92 -16.99
C VAL A 33 -9.92 -6.95 -15.52
N PHE A 34 -10.72 -5.97 -15.11
CA PHE A 34 -11.28 -5.83 -13.76
C PHE A 34 -12.76 -6.19 -13.67
N ASP A 35 -13.35 -6.76 -14.73
CA ASP A 35 -14.80 -7.02 -14.79
C ASP A 35 -15.31 -7.83 -13.58
N ARG A 36 -14.61 -8.92 -13.25
CA ARG A 36 -14.97 -9.80 -12.12
C ARG A 36 -15.01 -9.10 -10.77
N GLN A 37 -14.10 -8.14 -10.52
CA GLN A 37 -14.11 -7.37 -9.27
C GLN A 37 -15.12 -6.23 -9.32
N ARG A 38 -15.32 -5.61 -10.50
CA ARG A 38 -16.27 -4.52 -10.72
C ARG A 38 -17.71 -4.97 -10.47
N VAL A 39 -18.06 -6.23 -10.74
CA VAL A 39 -19.41 -6.77 -10.50
C VAL A 39 -19.63 -7.33 -9.10
N MET A 40 -18.64 -7.26 -8.20
CA MET A 40 -18.80 -7.70 -6.82
C MET A 40 -19.72 -6.75 -6.05
N LYS A 41 -20.74 -7.33 -5.41
CA LYS A 41 -21.61 -6.57 -4.50
C LYS A 41 -20.77 -5.89 -3.40
N ASN A 42 -21.06 -4.62 -3.13
CA ASN A 42 -20.39 -3.78 -2.13
C ASN A 42 -18.90 -3.48 -2.41
N PHE A 43 -18.41 -3.74 -3.62
CA PHE A 43 -17.05 -3.37 -4.02
C PHE A 43 -17.09 -2.25 -5.06
N ASP A 44 -16.34 -1.17 -4.81
CA ASP A 44 -16.26 -0.04 -5.73
C ASP A 44 -14.88 -0.01 -6.42
N GLN A 45 -14.85 -0.56 -7.62
CA GLN A 45 -13.66 -0.57 -8.46
C GLN A 45 -13.19 0.85 -8.83
N HIS A 46 -14.13 1.79 -9.06
CA HIS A 46 -13.77 3.15 -9.44
C HIS A 46 -13.03 3.86 -8.30
N SER A 47 -13.45 3.62 -7.06
CA SER A 47 -12.75 4.11 -5.87
C SER A 47 -11.31 3.60 -5.81
N VAL A 48 -11.08 2.29 -6.02
CA VAL A 48 -9.73 1.69 -6.04
C VAL A 48 -8.88 2.32 -7.15
N GLU A 49 -9.48 2.51 -8.31
CA GLU A 49 -8.83 3.07 -9.50
C GLU A 49 -8.40 4.53 -9.37
N GLN A 50 -8.79 5.23 -8.30
CA GLN A 50 -8.40 6.60 -7.98
C GLN A 50 -7.39 6.69 -6.82
N GLN A 51 -7.06 5.57 -6.18
CA GLN A 51 -6.19 5.59 -5.00
C GLN A 51 -4.72 5.81 -5.39
N HIS A 52 -4.04 6.61 -4.58
CA HIS A 52 -2.59 6.79 -4.61
C HIS A 52 -2.02 6.20 -3.32
N VAL A 53 -1.22 5.15 -3.43
CA VAL A 53 -0.82 4.36 -2.27
C VAL A 53 0.68 4.47 -2.03
N PHE A 54 1.08 4.67 -0.79
CA PHE A 54 2.48 4.60 -0.37
C PHE A 54 2.77 3.29 0.35
N VAL A 55 3.66 2.46 -0.21
CA VAL A 55 4.20 1.27 0.46
C VAL A 55 5.59 1.61 1.01
N LEU A 56 5.65 1.86 2.31
CA LEU A 56 6.89 2.05 3.06
C LEU A 56 7.43 0.67 3.46
N GLY A 57 8.56 0.27 2.90
CA GLY A 57 9.15 -1.05 3.06
C GLY A 57 8.61 -2.07 2.06
N VAL A 58 9.50 -2.66 1.25
CA VAL A 58 9.18 -3.65 0.20
C VAL A 58 9.76 -5.03 0.58
N GLY A 59 9.70 -5.36 1.87
CA GLY A 59 9.99 -6.70 2.40
C GLY A 59 8.88 -7.70 2.07
N GLY A 60 8.71 -8.75 2.89
CA GLY A 60 7.75 -9.83 2.58
C GLY A 60 6.29 -9.37 2.55
N ILE A 61 5.89 -8.59 3.56
CA ILE A 61 4.55 -8.01 3.66
C ILE A 61 4.36 -6.95 2.57
N GLY A 62 5.28 -5.98 2.48
CA GLY A 62 5.22 -4.90 1.50
C GLY A 62 5.18 -5.38 0.05
N SER A 63 5.95 -6.43 -0.29
CA SER A 63 5.91 -7.08 -1.61
C SER A 63 4.52 -7.67 -1.92
N SER A 64 3.90 -8.33 -0.95
CA SER A 64 2.57 -8.95 -1.12
C SER A 64 1.47 -7.90 -1.27
N ILE A 65 1.56 -6.81 -0.49
CA ILE A 65 0.67 -5.65 -0.60
C ILE A 65 0.83 -5.00 -1.97
N ALA A 66 2.05 -4.64 -2.37
CA ALA A 66 2.30 -3.98 -3.65
C ALA A 66 1.81 -4.81 -4.84
N MET A 67 2.07 -6.13 -4.85
CA MET A 67 1.55 -7.02 -5.89
C MET A 67 0.02 -7.04 -5.93
N SER A 68 -0.64 -7.08 -4.78
CA SER A 68 -2.11 -7.07 -4.70
C SER A 68 -2.68 -5.75 -5.22
N LEU A 69 -2.13 -4.62 -4.79
CA LEU A 69 -2.58 -3.28 -5.20
C LEU A 69 -2.46 -3.06 -6.71
N VAL A 70 -1.34 -3.46 -7.31
CA VAL A 70 -1.15 -3.38 -8.77
C VAL A 70 -2.20 -4.22 -9.50
N ARG A 71 -2.46 -5.45 -9.03
CA ARG A 71 -3.46 -6.34 -9.64
C ARG A 71 -4.90 -5.88 -9.42
N MET A 72 -5.17 -5.12 -8.37
CA MET A 72 -6.48 -4.51 -8.11
C MET A 72 -6.73 -3.26 -8.98
N GLY A 73 -5.71 -2.72 -9.64
CA GLY A 73 -5.86 -1.57 -10.52
C GLY A 73 -5.78 -0.22 -9.82
N VAL A 74 -5.11 -0.15 -8.66
CA VAL A 74 -4.75 1.12 -8.00
C VAL A 74 -4.06 2.05 -8.99
N ASP A 75 -4.37 3.35 -8.95
CA ASP A 75 -3.83 4.29 -9.94
C ASP A 75 -2.33 4.45 -9.83
N THR A 76 -1.85 4.76 -8.63
CA THR A 76 -0.45 5.09 -8.40
C THR A 76 0.06 4.41 -7.13
N ILE A 77 1.25 3.81 -7.21
CA ILE A 77 1.96 3.23 -6.08
C ILE A 77 3.35 3.85 -5.97
N TYR A 78 3.63 4.40 -4.79
CA TYR A 78 4.96 4.84 -4.38
C TYR A 78 5.58 3.72 -3.53
N LEU A 79 6.76 3.28 -3.89
CA LEU A 79 7.52 2.26 -3.18
C LEU A 79 8.76 2.92 -2.56
N LEU A 80 9.05 2.61 -1.29
CA LEU A 80 10.27 3.06 -0.64
C LEU A 80 10.91 1.90 0.14
N ASP A 81 12.17 1.62 -0.13
CA ASP A 81 12.98 0.70 0.66
C ASP A 81 14.46 1.10 0.51
N ARG A 82 15.28 0.90 1.53
CA ARG A 82 16.72 1.21 1.47
C ARG A 82 17.57 0.01 1.07
N ASP A 83 17.05 -1.19 1.30
CA ASP A 83 17.82 -2.42 1.30
C ASP A 83 18.10 -2.95 -0.12
N PHE A 84 19.05 -3.88 -0.16
CA PHE A 84 19.30 -4.75 -1.30
C PHE A 84 18.65 -6.12 -1.09
N VAL A 85 18.37 -6.81 -2.19
CA VAL A 85 17.89 -8.19 -2.16
C VAL A 85 18.99 -9.09 -1.61
N ASP A 86 18.65 -9.88 -0.58
CA ASP A 86 19.53 -10.88 0.00
C ASP A 86 18.97 -12.29 -0.24
N ALA A 87 19.84 -13.29 -0.42
CA ALA A 87 19.39 -14.67 -0.67
C ALA A 87 18.49 -15.22 0.44
N SER A 88 18.73 -14.85 1.70
CA SER A 88 17.90 -15.23 2.85
C SER A 88 16.49 -14.62 2.83
N ASN A 89 16.24 -13.64 1.95
CA ASN A 89 14.94 -12.98 1.82
C ASN A 89 14.01 -13.73 0.85
N LEU A 90 14.57 -14.55 -0.06
CA LEU A 90 13.84 -15.16 -1.17
C LEU A 90 12.80 -16.20 -0.75
N ASN A 91 12.93 -16.78 0.45
CA ASN A 91 11.95 -17.73 0.98
C ASN A 91 10.58 -17.11 1.31
N ARG A 92 10.47 -15.77 1.37
CA ARG A 92 9.25 -15.06 1.78
C ARG A 92 8.97 -13.75 1.04
N GLN A 93 9.92 -13.23 0.27
CA GLN A 93 9.76 -11.98 -0.47
C GLN A 93 9.51 -12.28 -1.94
N ILE A 94 8.22 -12.31 -2.30
CA ILE A 94 7.72 -12.84 -3.57
C ILE A 94 8.08 -12.04 -4.83
N LEU A 95 8.56 -10.80 -4.66
CA LEU A 95 8.94 -9.93 -5.78
C LEU A 95 10.42 -10.07 -6.17
N PHE A 96 11.17 -11.02 -5.60
CA PHE A 96 12.59 -11.16 -5.85
C PHE A 96 12.96 -12.59 -6.27
N SER A 97 13.99 -12.70 -7.11
CA SER A 97 14.54 -13.97 -7.56
C SER A 97 16.03 -14.09 -7.19
N LEU A 98 16.61 -15.28 -7.41
CA LEU A 98 18.06 -15.49 -7.26
C LEU A 98 18.89 -14.56 -8.14
N LEU A 99 18.37 -14.14 -9.30
CA LEU A 99 19.07 -13.24 -10.22
C LEU A 99 19.12 -11.80 -9.72
N ASP A 100 18.40 -11.48 -8.65
CA ASP A 100 18.27 -10.12 -8.13
C ASP A 100 19.10 -9.87 -6.87
N VAL A 101 19.73 -10.91 -6.32
CA VAL A 101 20.58 -10.79 -5.13
C VAL A 101 21.66 -9.72 -5.37
N GLY A 102 21.77 -8.78 -4.43
CA GLY A 102 22.67 -7.63 -4.49
C GLY A 102 22.12 -6.40 -5.22
N LYS A 103 20.95 -6.49 -5.88
CA LYS A 103 20.28 -5.33 -6.48
C LYS A 103 19.34 -4.65 -5.48
N SER A 104 18.97 -3.40 -5.75
CA SER A 104 18.05 -2.67 -4.89
C SER A 104 16.67 -3.36 -4.85
N LYS A 105 16.12 -3.56 -3.64
CA LYS A 105 14.77 -4.13 -3.49
C LYS A 105 13.72 -3.31 -4.22
N VAL A 106 13.74 -1.99 -4.03
CA VAL A 106 12.67 -1.12 -4.55
C VAL A 106 12.70 -1.04 -6.08
N GLU A 107 13.89 -0.99 -6.69
CA GLU A 107 14.06 -0.96 -8.15
C GLU A 107 13.61 -2.29 -8.78
N VAL A 108 14.05 -3.42 -8.22
CA VAL A 108 13.66 -4.76 -8.70
C VAL A 108 12.16 -4.98 -8.53
N ALA A 109 11.60 -4.61 -7.37
CA ALA A 109 10.17 -4.73 -7.13
C ALA A 109 9.37 -3.91 -8.15
N ALA A 110 9.76 -2.65 -8.41
CA ALA A 110 9.10 -1.82 -9.40
C ALA A 110 9.20 -2.42 -10.81
N GLN A 111 10.37 -2.93 -11.21
CA GLN A 111 10.56 -3.60 -12.50
C GLN A 111 9.64 -4.82 -12.64
N HIS A 112 9.65 -5.73 -11.66
CA HIS A 112 8.83 -6.93 -11.68
C HIS A 112 7.33 -6.63 -11.66
N LEU A 113 6.90 -5.67 -10.85
CA LEU A 113 5.50 -5.24 -10.84
C LEU A 113 5.10 -4.70 -12.22
N LYS A 114 5.93 -3.82 -12.82
CA LYS A 114 5.70 -3.25 -14.16
C LYS A 114 5.63 -4.33 -15.25
N SER A 115 6.48 -5.34 -15.21
CA SER A 115 6.58 -6.33 -16.30
C SER A 115 5.61 -7.49 -16.19
N ILE A 116 5.18 -7.88 -14.98
CA ILE A 116 4.41 -9.11 -14.76
C ILE A 116 2.96 -8.82 -14.34
N HIS A 117 2.74 -7.76 -13.57
CA HIS A 117 1.47 -7.57 -12.87
C HIS A 117 0.73 -6.30 -13.31
N ASN A 118 1.43 -5.36 -13.92
CA ASN A 118 0.89 -4.04 -14.15
C ASN A 118 -0.07 -3.98 -15.33
N LEU A 119 -1.33 -3.67 -15.02
CA LEU A 119 -2.39 -3.47 -16.00
C LEU A 119 -2.61 -1.99 -16.31
N ARG A 120 -2.38 -1.10 -15.33
CA ARG A 120 -2.58 0.37 -15.49
C ARG A 120 -1.86 1.26 -14.47
N THR A 121 -1.28 0.69 -13.42
CA THR A 121 -0.74 1.42 -12.26
C THR A 121 0.56 2.15 -12.59
N ASN A 122 0.65 3.42 -12.18
CA ASN A 122 1.90 4.18 -12.17
C ASN A 122 2.74 3.76 -10.96
N ILE A 123 4.00 3.38 -11.18
CA ILE A 123 4.87 2.89 -10.09
C ILE A 123 6.14 3.73 -10.02
N TYR A 124 6.35 4.35 -8.85
CA TYR A 124 7.52 5.15 -8.52
C TYR A 124 8.31 4.50 -7.39
N ASP A 125 9.61 4.31 -7.60
CA ASP A 125 10.51 3.67 -6.64
C ASP A 125 11.53 4.66 -6.06
N TYR A 126 11.71 4.60 -4.74
CA TYR A 126 12.59 5.49 -3.98
C TYR A 126 13.52 4.67 -3.10
N ARG A 127 14.78 4.54 -3.53
CA ARG A 127 15.80 3.85 -2.73
C ARG A 127 16.40 4.80 -1.70
N MET A 128 15.85 4.80 -0.49
CA MET A 128 16.32 5.67 0.59
C MET A 128 15.92 5.15 1.96
N ASP A 129 16.66 5.57 2.98
CA ASP A 129 16.31 5.34 4.38
C ASP A 129 15.21 6.31 4.82
N ALA A 130 14.05 5.79 5.24
CA ALA A 130 12.90 6.60 5.59
C ALA A 130 13.11 7.49 6.82
N VAL A 131 13.95 7.08 7.76
CA VAL A 131 14.23 7.83 9.00
C VAL A 131 15.16 8.99 8.71
N ILE A 132 16.22 8.75 7.94
CA ILE A 132 17.16 9.80 7.52
C ILE A 132 16.47 10.79 6.56
N ASN A 133 15.61 10.28 5.67
CA ASN A 133 14.97 11.06 4.61
C ASN A 133 13.50 11.37 4.93
N TRP A 134 13.19 11.67 6.19
CA TRP A 134 11.82 11.90 6.65
C TRP A 134 11.08 12.99 5.87
N SER A 135 11.77 14.07 5.47
CA SER A 135 11.17 15.12 4.63
C SER A 135 10.65 14.56 3.30
N CYS A 136 11.39 13.65 2.67
CA CYS A 136 10.94 13.00 1.44
C CYS A 136 9.73 12.09 1.69
N VAL A 137 9.71 11.37 2.82
CA VAL A 137 8.55 10.56 3.23
C VAL A 137 7.30 11.43 3.37
N VAL A 138 7.41 12.59 4.00
CA VAL A 138 6.31 13.56 4.15
C VAL A 138 5.82 14.07 2.79
N GLU A 139 6.72 14.45 1.89
CA GLU A 139 6.34 14.95 0.56
C GLU A 139 5.68 13.89 -0.32
N ILE A 140 6.08 12.62 -0.20
CA ILE A 140 5.41 11.51 -0.90
C ILE A 140 4.04 11.26 -0.24
N ALA A 141 3.97 11.21 1.09
CA ALA A 141 2.74 10.97 1.84
C ALA A 141 1.63 11.97 1.50
N LYS A 142 1.95 13.25 1.30
CA LYS A 142 1.00 14.30 0.87
C LYS A 142 0.28 14.00 -0.45
N LYS A 143 0.84 13.12 -1.29
CA LYS A 143 0.28 12.73 -2.60
C LYS A 143 -0.57 11.47 -2.53
N CYS A 144 -0.67 10.85 -1.35
CA CYS A 144 -1.22 9.52 -1.16
C CYS A 144 -2.51 9.57 -0.34
N THR A 145 -3.43 8.67 -0.66
CA THR A 145 -4.68 8.44 0.06
C THR A 145 -4.52 7.38 1.15
N VAL A 146 -3.59 6.43 0.97
CA VAL A 146 -3.32 5.34 1.93
C VAL A 146 -1.81 5.13 2.06
N ILE A 147 -1.35 4.89 3.29
CA ILE A 147 0.04 4.55 3.60
C ILE A 147 0.08 3.19 4.29
N PHE A 148 0.80 2.26 3.69
CA PHE A 148 1.15 0.98 4.29
C PHE A 148 2.56 1.08 4.88
N ASN A 149 2.64 1.21 6.20
CA ASN A 149 3.91 1.16 6.92
C ASN A 149 4.32 -0.30 7.19
N ASN A 150 5.38 -0.75 6.51
CA ASN A 150 5.96 -2.08 6.65
C ASN A 150 7.46 -2.02 7.00
N ILE A 151 7.95 -0.87 7.45
CA ILE A 151 9.34 -0.71 7.86
C ILE A 151 9.48 -1.26 9.28
N ASP A 152 10.40 -2.21 9.45
CA ASP A 152 10.76 -2.76 10.76
C ASP A 152 11.78 -1.85 11.46
N TYR A 153 11.29 -0.74 12.02
CA TYR A 153 12.08 0.22 12.83
C TYR A 153 11.52 0.37 14.26
N GLY A 154 10.48 -0.39 14.58
CA GLY A 154 9.81 -0.39 15.88
C GLY A 154 8.88 0.79 16.12
N ALA A 155 8.29 0.81 17.31
CA ALA A 155 7.14 1.64 17.66
C ALA A 155 7.34 3.15 17.45
N VAL A 156 8.57 3.66 17.60
CA VAL A 156 8.86 5.10 17.40
C VAL A 156 8.56 5.53 15.97
N PHE A 157 8.96 4.72 14.98
CA PHE A 157 8.68 5.03 13.59
C PHE A 157 7.19 4.87 13.27
N ASP A 158 6.54 3.86 13.84
CA ASP A 158 5.09 3.65 13.70
C ASP A 158 4.30 4.86 14.22
N TYR A 159 4.68 5.41 15.37
CA TYR A 159 4.06 6.62 15.92
C TYR A 159 4.32 7.85 15.04
N ALA A 160 5.52 7.97 14.45
CA ALA A 160 5.84 9.06 13.53
C ALA A 160 4.96 9.01 12.27
N VAL A 161 4.83 7.83 11.64
CA VAL A 161 3.96 7.63 10.47
C VAL A 161 2.49 7.86 10.83
N ASN A 162 2.03 7.35 11.98
CA ASN A 162 0.65 7.56 12.42
C ASN A 162 0.36 9.05 12.71
N SER A 163 1.30 9.77 13.31
CA SER A 163 1.17 11.22 13.53
C SER A 163 1.15 11.98 12.20
N LEU A 164 1.94 11.55 11.21
CA LEU A 164 1.91 12.10 9.86
C LEU A 164 0.54 11.89 9.21
N CYS A 165 0.02 10.66 9.20
CA CYS A 165 -1.31 10.38 8.66
C CYS A 165 -2.37 11.28 9.30
N LYS A 166 -2.39 11.39 10.64
CA LYS A 166 -3.33 12.26 11.35
C LYS A 166 -3.22 13.74 10.97
N SER A 167 -2.03 14.20 10.60
CA SER A 167 -1.80 15.59 10.17
C SER A 167 -2.25 15.86 8.73
N LEU A 168 -2.33 14.83 7.88
CA LEU A 168 -2.72 14.95 6.48
C LEU A 168 -4.24 14.84 6.26
N GLY A 169 -4.95 14.23 7.21
CA GLY A 169 -6.40 14.00 7.14
C GLY A 169 -6.73 12.58 6.70
#